data_AF-A0A653TUM3-F1
#
_entry.id   AF-A0A653TUM3-F1
#
_cell.length_a   1.000
_cell.length_b   1.000
_cell.length_c   1.000
_cell.angle_alpha   90.00
_cell.angle_beta   90.00
_cell.angle_gamma   90.00
#
_symmetry.space_group_name_H-M   'P 1'
#
loop_
_entity.id
_entity.type
_entity.pdbx_description
1 polymer ?
#
loop_
_entity_poly.entity_id
_entity_poly.type
_entity_poly.pdbx_seq_one_letter_code
_entity_poly.pdbx_strand_id
1 'polypeptide(L)'
;MKLKFISSIFLSFLIGLYIAFHMTLFSGITPFLDTILLVIVVLLLVWNLVLIFKQQDKPLKFIQLSILVFVILIAFYFAKMELESLA
;
A
#
# COMPACT_ATOMS: atom_id res chain seq x y z
N MET A 1 -2.15 -19.92 12.23
CA MET A 1 -1.85 -18.48 12.07
C MET A 1 -3.15 -17.70 12.21
N LYS A 2 -3.20 -16.63 13.02
CA LYS A 2 -4.46 -15.89 13.27
C LYS A 2 -4.94 -15.22 11.97
N LEU A 3 -6.14 -15.55 11.49
CA LEU A 3 -6.77 -15.05 10.26
C LEU A 3 -6.65 -13.52 10.06
N LYS A 4 -6.68 -12.78 11.17
CA LYS A 4 -6.50 -11.31 11.23
C LYS A 4 -5.12 -10.83 10.73
N PHE A 5 -4.08 -11.63 10.93
CA PHE A 5 -2.71 -11.33 10.49
C PHE A 5 -2.57 -11.48 8.97
N ILE A 6 -3.12 -12.56 8.42
CA ILE A 6 -3.12 -12.84 6.97
C ILE A 6 -3.92 -11.76 6.22
N SER A 7 -5.08 -11.38 6.77
CA SER A 7 -5.91 -10.32 6.19
C SER A 7 -5.20 -8.96 6.15
N SER A 8 -4.46 -8.59 7.22
CA SER A 8 -3.67 -7.35 7.23
C SER A 8 -2.51 -7.39 6.23
N ILE A 9 -1.80 -8.52 6.12
CA ILE A 9 -0.73 -8.68 5.12
C ILE A 9 -1.27 -8.59 3.69
N PHE A 10 -2.41 -9.24 3.42
CA PHE A 10 -3.05 -9.19 2.10
C PHE A 10 -3.47 -7.76 1.73
N LEU A 11 -4.03 -7.01 2.69
CA LEU A 11 -4.35 -5.59 2.53
C LEU A 11 -3.11 -4.74 2.25
N SER A 12 -2.01 -4.98 2.95
CA SER A 12 -0.73 -4.27 2.70
C SER A 12 -0.21 -4.53 1.28
N PHE A 13 -0.27 -5.78 0.82
CA PHE A 13 0.12 -6.14 -0.55
C PHE A 13 -0.77 -5.47 -1.59
N LEU A 14 -2.08 -5.40 -1.35
CA LEU A 14 -3.03 -4.77 -2.27
C LEU A 14 -2.76 -3.27 -2.44
N ILE A 15 -2.42 -2.59 -1.34
CA ILE A 15 -2.05 -1.16 -1.34
C ILE A 15 -0.74 -0.94 -2.11
N GLY A 16 0.29 -1.76 -1.84
CA GLY A 16 1.57 -1.66 -2.54
C GLY A 16 1.45 -1.94 -4.04
N LEU A 17 0.66 -2.94 -4.41
CA LEU A 17 0.39 -3.29 -5.81
C LEU A 17 -0.32 -2.13 -6.53
N TYR A 18 -1.29 -1.49 -5.86
CA TYR A 18 -1.95 -0.33 -6.43
C TYR A 18 -0.98 0.83 -6.69
N ILE A 19 -0.12 1.19 -5.74
CA ILE A 19 0.82 2.31 -5.90
C ILE A 19 1.75 2.03 -7.09
N ALA A 20 2.24 0.79 -7.21
CA ALA A 20 3.05 0.37 -8.35
C ALA A 20 2.26 0.50 -9.67
N PHE A 21 1.02 -0.01 -9.73
CA PHE A 21 0.18 0.09 -10.93
C PHE A 21 -0.17 1.53 -11.31
N HIS A 22 -0.44 2.40 -10.33
CA HIS A 22 -0.76 3.80 -10.59
C HIS A 22 0.41 4.55 -11.22
N MET A 23 1.63 4.31 -10.73
CA MET A 23 2.83 4.99 -11.24
C MET A 23 3.31 4.45 -12.59
N THR A 24 3.00 3.19 -12.91
CA THR A 24 3.50 2.49 -14.12
C THR A 24 2.49 2.42 -15.26
N LEU A 25 1.19 2.23 -14.97
CA LEU A 25 0.17 1.91 -15.98
C LEU A 25 -0.91 2.99 -16.16
N PHE A 26 -1.06 3.93 -15.22
CA PHE A 26 -2.14 4.93 -15.24
C PHE A 26 -1.77 6.27 -15.89
N SER A 27 -0.67 6.33 -16.64
CA SER A 27 -0.37 7.40 -17.61
C SER A 27 -1.42 7.40 -18.73
N GLY A 28 -2.62 7.95 -18.48
CA GLY A 28 -3.68 8.08 -19.49
C GLY A 28 -5.11 7.79 -19.01
N ILE A 29 -5.33 7.53 -17.72
CA ILE A 29 -6.68 7.30 -17.19
C ILE A 29 -7.40 8.62 -16.90
N THR A 30 -8.73 8.63 -17.11
CA THR A 30 -9.55 9.83 -16.91
C THR A 30 -9.40 10.35 -15.46
N PRO A 31 -9.26 11.67 -15.24
CA PRO A 31 -8.96 12.26 -13.92
C PRO A 31 -9.96 11.85 -12.81
N PHE A 32 -11.21 11.60 -13.20
CA PHE A 32 -12.26 11.13 -12.29
C PHE A 32 -11.97 9.74 -11.72
N LEU A 33 -11.58 8.79 -12.58
CA LEU A 33 -11.30 7.41 -12.18
C LEU A 33 -10.01 7.33 -11.34
N ASP A 34 -9.01 8.14 -11.70
CA ASP A 34 -7.76 8.29 -10.96
C ASP A 34 -8.01 8.78 -9.53
N THR A 35 -8.85 9.82 -9.38
CA THR A 35 -9.24 10.36 -8.08
C THR A 35 -9.98 9.33 -7.22
N ILE A 36 -10.90 8.55 -7.80
CA ILE A 36 -11.63 7.49 -7.07
C ILE A 36 -10.67 6.41 -6.56
N LEU A 37 -9.76 5.96 -7.43
CA LEU A 37 -8.78 4.93 -7.10
C LEU A 37 -7.81 5.40 -6.01
N LEU A 38 -7.34 6.65 -6.08
CA LEU A 38 -6.56 7.28 -5.02
C LEU A 38 -7.31 7.26 -3.68
N VAL A 39 -8.57 7.67 -3.67
CA VAL A 39 -9.41 7.70 -2.46
C VAL A 39 -9.58 6.30 -1.88
N ILE A 40 -9.82 5.28 -2.71
CA ILE A 40 -9.92 3.88 -2.27
C ILE A 40 -8.63 3.44 -1.57
N VAL A 41 -7.47 3.80 -2.11
CA VAL A 41 -6.19 3.36 -1.56
C VAL A 41 -5.83 4.09 -0.28
N VAL A 42 -6.14 5.38 -0.19
CA VAL A 42 -6.04 6.12 1.08
C VAL A 42 -6.93 5.47 2.15
N LEU A 43 -8.16 5.09 1.81
CA LEU A 43 -9.07 4.39 2.72
C LEU A 43 -8.50 3.04 3.18
N LEU A 44 -7.95 2.24 2.26
CA LEU A 44 -7.34 0.95 2.60
C LEU A 44 -6.11 1.12 3.51
N LEU A 45 -5.29 2.15 3.27
CA LEU A 45 -4.12 2.46 4.09
C LEU A 45 -4.51 2.88 5.50
N VAL A 46 -5.51 3.76 5.64
CA VAL A 46 -6.07 4.14 6.96
C VAL A 46 -6.65 2.93 7.68
N TRP A 47 -7.41 2.09 6.98
CA TRP A 47 -7.98 0.87 7.55
C TRP A 47 -6.90 -0.09 8.06
N ASN A 48 -5.85 -0.30 7.28
CA ASN A 48 -4.73 -1.16 7.65
C ASN A 48 -3.99 -0.63 8.89
N LEU A 49 -3.73 0.69 8.95
CA LEU A 49 -3.17 1.31 10.14
C LEU A 49 -4.07 1.06 11.36
N VAL A 50 -5.39 1.27 11.26
CA VAL A 50 -6.32 0.99 12.37
C VAL A 50 -6.21 -0.47 12.85
N LEU A 51 -6.10 -1.44 11.94
CA LEU A 51 -5.92 -2.85 12.30
C LEU A 51 -4.60 -3.09 13.04
N ILE A 52 -3.51 -2.51 12.57
CA ILE A 52 -2.19 -2.61 13.20
C ILE A 52 -2.18 -1.94 14.58
N PHE A 53 -2.80 -0.77 14.72
CA PHE A 53 -2.88 -0.05 15.99
C PHE A 53 -3.77 -0.75 17.03
N LYS A 54 -4.79 -1.50 16.58
CA LYS A 54 -5.63 -2.36 17.44
C LYS A 54 -4.92 -3.63 17.92
N GLN A 55 -3.77 -3.99 17.35
CA GLN A 55 -3.00 -5.16 17.78
C GLN A 55 -2.39 -4.91 19.17
N GLN A 56 -2.81 -5.70 20.16
CA GLN A 56 -2.35 -5.59 21.55
C GLN A 56 -0.92 -6.10 21.75
N ASP A 57 -0.49 -7.03 20.89
CA ASP A 57 0.85 -7.62 20.92
C ASP A 57 1.88 -6.64 20.33
N LYS A 58 2.67 -6.00 21.20
CA LYS A 58 3.65 -4.96 20.86
C LYS A 58 4.69 -5.41 19.80
N PRO A 59 5.39 -6.55 19.95
CA PRO A 59 6.33 -7.00 18.92
C PRO A 59 5.64 -7.28 17.59
N LEU A 60 4.45 -7.89 17.59
CA LEU A 60 3.73 -8.16 16.35
C LEU A 60 3.28 -6.87 15.65
N LYS A 61 2.83 -5.88 16.42
CA LYS A 61 2.49 -4.54 15.91
C LYS A 61 3.68 -3.86 15.25
N PHE A 62 4.86 -3.92 15.88
CA PHE A 62 6.09 -3.38 15.31
C PHE A 62 6.45 -4.07 13.99
N ILE A 63 6.37 -5.41 13.93
CA ILE A 63 6.63 -6.16 12.70
C ILE A 63 5.66 -5.74 11.59
N GLN A 64 4.36 -5.61 11.88
CA GLN A 64 3.36 -5.20 10.90
C GLN A 64 3.60 -3.77 10.38
N LEU A 65 3.96 -2.84 11.27
CA LEU A 65 4.34 -1.47 10.90
C LEU A 65 5.60 -1.45 10.02
N SER A 66 6.63 -2.21 10.38
CA SER A 66 7.86 -2.31 9.60
C SER A 66 7.61 -2.85 8.20
N ILE A 67 6.76 -3.88 8.07
CA ILE A 67 6.36 -4.43 6.76
C ILE A 67 5.62 -3.37 5.95
N LEU A 68 4.65 -2.65 6.54
CA LEU A 68 3.91 -1.58 5.85
C LEU A 68 4.86 -0.51 5.30
N VAL A 69 5.78 -0.02 6.13
CA VAL A 69 6.78 0.98 5.72
C VAL A 69 7.67 0.44 4.60
N PHE A 70 8.15 -0.80 4.72
CA PHE A 70 9.04 -1.41 3.73
C PHE A 70 8.36 -1.57 2.36
N VAL A 71 7.10 -2.00 2.33
CA VAL A 71 6.31 -2.12 1.10
C VAL A 71 6.11 -0.77 0.43
N ILE A 72 5.83 0.28 1.21
CA ILE A 72 5.69 1.65 0.67
C ILE A 72 7.01 2.14 0.06
N LEU A 73 8.14 1.92 0.74
CA LEU A 73 9.45 2.30 0.22
C LEU A 73 9.79 1.57 -1.09
N ILE A 74 9.51 0.27 -1.17
CA ILE A 74 9.69 -0.51 -2.40
C ILE A 74 8.81 0.04 -3.52
N ALA A 75 7.54 0.32 -3.26
CA ALA A 75 6.62 0.87 -4.26
C ALA A 75 7.12 2.21 -4.81
N PHE A 76 7.62 3.10 -3.94
CA PHE A 76 8.23 4.37 -4.37
C PHE A 76 9.52 4.18 -5.16
N TYR A 77 10.35 3.21 -4.79
CA TYR A 77 11.59 2.91 -5.51
C TYR A 77 11.31 2.43 -6.95
N PHE A 78 10.38 1.49 -7.13
CA PHE A 78 9.95 1.05 -8.46
C PHE A 78 9.32 2.17 -9.27
N ALA A 79 8.45 2.97 -8.65
CA ALA A 79 7.85 4.13 -9.31
C ALA A 79 8.89 5.14 -9.80
N LYS A 80 9.93 5.41 -8.99
CA LYS A 80 11.05 6.29 -9.38
C LYS A 80 11.85 5.71 -10.54
N MET A 81 12.19 4.42 -10.50
CA MET A 81 12.92 3.77 -11.58
C MET A 81 12.14 3.79 -12.91
N GLU A 82 10.83 3.54 -12.86
CA GLU A 82 9.98 3.59 -14.05
C GLU A 82 9.94 5.01 -14.64
N LEU A 83 9.77 6.03 -13.79
CA LEU A 83 9.79 7.43 -14.18
C LEU A 83 11.14 7.84 -14.82
N GLU A 84 12.26 7.38 -14.26
CA GLU A 84 13.60 7.61 -14.83
C GLU A 84 13.82 6.86 -16.15
N SER A 85 13.13 5.75 -16.40
CA SER A 85 13.20 5.00 -17.67
C SER A 85 12.37 5.63 -18.80
N LEU A 86 11.36 6.42 -18.45
CA LEU A 86 10.46 7.10 -19.37
C LEU A 86 10.91 8.53 -19.75
N ALA A 87 11.92 9.08 -19.05
CA ALA A 87 12.48 10.42 -19.24
C ALA A 87 13.74 10.40 -20.11
#